data_AF-A0A7J0CKG9-F1
#
_entry.id   AF-A0A7J0CKG9-F1
#
_cell.length_a   1.000
_cell.length_b   1.000
_cell.length_c   1.000
_cell.angle_alpha   90.00
_cell.angle_beta   90.00
_cell.angle_gamma   90.00
#
_symmetry.space_group_name_H-M   'P 1'
#
loop_
_entity.id
_entity.type
_entity.pdbx_description
1 polymer ?
#
loop_
_entity_poly.entity_id
_entity_poly.type
_entity_poly.pdbx_seq_one_letter_code
_entity_poly.pdbx_strand_id
1 'polypeptide(L)'
;MYRFLLTRQWVILTLLALVLMPTMVELGFWQLHRHQHRVAQNELISRNLKAEPLPVTDLTSPGHTVPRADYWRAVTATGTFDTEHEVVVRRRTSDDDRIGVHVLTPLDLKDGSTVLVNRGWVPAAPNQTAYPDVPPAPGAK
;
A
#
# COMPACT_ATOMS: atom_id res chain seq x y z
N MET A 1 25.91 46.41 -34.04
CA MET A 1 24.47 46.67 -33.78
C MET A 1 23.70 45.38 -34.00
N TYR A 2 23.16 44.76 -32.94
CA TYR A 2 22.53 43.43 -32.95
C TYR A 2 21.14 43.39 -33.64
N ARG A 3 20.98 44.07 -34.77
CA ARG A 3 19.69 44.24 -35.46
C ARG A 3 19.11 42.92 -35.96
N PHE A 4 19.93 41.87 -36.07
CA PHE A 4 19.46 40.52 -36.40
C PHE A 4 18.59 39.91 -35.29
N LEU A 5 18.78 40.30 -34.02
CA LEU A 5 17.96 39.86 -32.89
C LEU A 5 16.51 40.39 -32.99
N LEU A 6 16.29 41.46 -33.77
CA LEU A 6 14.97 42.03 -34.03
C LEU A 6 14.28 41.41 -35.26
N THR A 7 14.92 40.44 -35.94
CA THR A 7 14.21 39.68 -36.99
C THR A 7 13.13 38.82 -36.36
N ARG A 8 12.03 38.61 -37.09
CA ARG A 8 10.84 37.86 -36.63
C ARG A 8 11.19 36.50 -36.02
N GLN A 9 12.16 35.79 -36.60
CA GLN A 9 12.63 34.51 -36.09
C GLN A 9 13.26 34.61 -34.70
N TRP A 10 14.17 35.57 -34.49
CA TRP A 10 14.86 35.73 -33.20
C TRP A 10 13.91 36.23 -32.12
N VAL A 11 12.98 37.12 -32.44
CA VAL A 11 11.93 37.57 -31.50
C VAL A 11 11.07 36.39 -31.03
N ILE A 12 10.62 35.52 -31.95
CA ILE A 12 9.82 34.33 -31.60
C ILE A 12 10.62 33.38 -30.70
N LEU A 13 11.88 33.10 -31.05
CA LEU A 13 12.74 32.22 -30.25
C LEU A 13 13.00 32.78 -28.85
N THR A 14 13.23 34.09 -28.73
CA THR A 14 13.41 34.74 -27.42
C THR A 14 12.14 34.67 -26.58
N LEU A 15 10.97 34.96 -27.17
CA LEU A 15 9.69 34.84 -26.46
C LEU A 15 9.42 33.40 -26.02
N LEU A 16 9.67 32.42 -26.89
CA LEU A 16 9.55 31.01 -26.54
C LEU A 16 10.47 30.64 -25.39
N ALA A 17 11.73 31.06 -25.43
CA ALA A 17 12.70 30.82 -24.36
C ALA A 17 12.25 31.46 -23.03
N LEU A 18 11.75 32.70 -23.07
CA LEU A 18 11.23 33.41 -21.90
C LEU A 18 10.02 32.72 -21.26
N VAL A 19 9.19 32.02 -22.04
CA VAL A 19 8.08 31.20 -21.51
C VAL A 19 8.56 29.83 -21.04
N LEU A 20 9.49 29.22 -21.78
CA LEU A 20 9.96 27.87 -21.50
C LEU A 20 10.78 27.82 -20.20
N MET A 21 11.62 28.83 -19.95
CA MET A 21 12.44 28.90 -18.73
C MET A 21 11.64 28.79 -17.44
N PRO A 22 10.64 29.65 -17.13
CA PRO A 22 9.85 29.53 -15.91
C PRO A 22 9.05 28.23 -15.87
N THR A 23 8.50 27.78 -17.01
CA THR A 23 7.79 26.49 -17.10
C THR A 23 8.68 25.31 -16.68
N MET A 24 9.92 25.26 -17.17
CA MET A 24 10.87 24.20 -16.81
C MET A 24 11.28 24.28 -15.35
N VAL A 25 11.41 25.49 -14.78
CA VAL A 25 11.69 25.69 -13.35
C VAL A 25 10.53 25.18 -12.48
N GLU A 26 9.29 25.53 -12.82
CA GLU A 26 8.09 25.03 -12.12
C GLU A 26 7.98 23.50 -12.19
N LEU A 27 8.25 22.91 -13.36
CA LEU A 27 8.30 21.45 -13.51
C LEU A 27 9.42 20.82 -12.68
N GLY A 28 10.59 21.47 -12.59
CA GLY A 28 11.68 21.04 -11.71
C GLY A 28 11.27 21.02 -10.24
N PHE A 29 10.59 22.07 -9.77
CA PHE A 29 10.03 22.08 -8.43
C PHE A 29 8.96 21.01 -8.25
N TRP A 30 8.07 20.81 -9.22
CA TRP A 30 7.06 19.75 -9.17
C TRP A 30 7.71 18.36 -9.02
N GLN A 31 8.75 18.07 -9.80
CA GLN A 31 9.52 16.82 -9.68
C GLN A 31 10.14 16.68 -8.29
N LEU A 32 10.73 17.76 -7.75
CA LEU A 32 11.33 17.75 -6.41
C LEU A 32 10.29 17.46 -5.32
N HIS A 33 9.14 18.13 -5.33
CA HIS A 33 8.06 17.88 -4.38
C HIS A 33 7.56 16.43 -4.49
N ARG A 34 7.35 15.93 -5.71
CA ARG A 34 6.93 14.54 -5.95
C ARG A 34 7.94 13.55 -5.38
N HIS A 35 9.24 13.83 -5.52
CA HIS A 35 10.32 13.03 -4.95
C HIS A 35 10.30 13.07 -3.42
N GLN A 36 10.22 14.25 -2.80
CA GLN A 36 10.16 14.41 -1.35
C GLN A 36 8.98 13.64 -0.73
N HIS A 37 7.81 13.66 -1.36
CA HIS A 37 6.67 12.85 -0.91
C HIS A 37 6.96 11.34 -0.94
N ARG A 38 7.67 10.85 -1.96
CA ARG A 38 8.08 9.43 -2.05
C ARG A 38 9.10 9.10 -0.98
N VAL A 39 10.09 9.95 -0.75
CA VAL A 39 11.11 9.76 0.30
C VAL A 39 10.44 9.71 1.66
N ALA A 40 9.58 10.67 2.00
CA ALA A 40 8.88 10.70 3.28
C ALA A 40 8.00 9.45 3.50
N GLN A 41 7.36 8.93 2.45
CA GLN A 41 6.59 7.69 2.53
C GLN A 41 7.49 6.48 2.76
N ASN A 42 8.60 6.37 2.03
CA ASN A 42 9.55 5.27 2.20
C ASN A 42 10.21 5.29 3.58
N GLU A 43 10.54 6.47 4.11
CA GLU A 43 11.05 6.63 5.47
C GLU A 43 10.02 6.20 6.51
N LEU A 44 8.74 6.57 6.36
CA LEU A 44 7.66 6.12 7.23
C LEU A 44 7.57 4.59 7.23
N ILE A 45 7.50 3.97 6.05
CA ILE A 45 7.43 2.51 5.90
C ILE A 45 8.65 1.85 6.55
N SER A 46 9.86 2.33 6.23
CA SER A 46 11.10 1.73 6.75
C SER A 46 11.21 1.83 8.27
N ARG A 47 10.81 2.97 8.85
CA ARG A 47 10.78 3.15 10.31
C ARG A 47 9.79 2.19 10.96
N ASN A 48 8.56 2.10 10.44
CA ASN A 48 7.52 1.30 11.06
C ASN A 48 7.73 -0.20 10.92
N LEU A 49 8.34 -0.65 9.82
CA LEU A 49 8.76 -2.05 9.66
C LEU A 49 9.89 -2.46 10.62
N LYS A 50 10.74 -1.53 11.04
CA LYS A 50 11.87 -1.78 11.97
C LYS A 50 11.50 -1.60 13.43
N ALA A 51 10.39 -0.94 13.71
CA ALA A 51 10.00 -0.60 15.06
C ALA A 51 9.40 -1.81 15.78
N GLU A 52 9.49 -1.81 17.10
CA GLU A 52 9.06 -2.95 17.91
C GLU A 52 7.56 -3.26 17.71
N PRO A 53 7.19 -4.53 17.49
CA PRO A 53 5.79 -4.90 17.33
C PRO A 53 4.97 -4.56 18.57
N LEU A 54 3.77 -3.99 18.36
CA LEU A 54 2.83 -3.69 19.44
C LEU A 54 1.62 -4.62 19.38
N PRO A 55 0.92 -4.88 20.49
CA PRO A 55 -0.38 -5.55 20.45
C PRO A 55 -1.33 -4.82 19.50
N VAL A 56 -2.05 -5.58 18.65
CA VAL A 56 -3.00 -5.00 17.68
C VAL A 56 -4.09 -4.15 18.36
N THR A 57 -4.47 -4.54 19.57
CA THR A 57 -5.45 -3.86 20.43
C THR A 57 -5.00 -2.47 20.89
N ASP A 58 -3.69 -2.21 20.89
CA ASP A 58 -3.14 -0.90 21.30
C ASP A 58 -3.16 0.09 20.13
N LEU A 59 -3.16 -0.40 18.89
CA LEU A 59 -3.15 0.44 17.68
C LEU A 59 -4.55 0.67 17.10
N THR A 60 -5.48 -0.26 17.32
CA THR A 60 -6.81 -0.15 16.73
C THR A 60 -7.88 -0.86 17.55
N SER A 61 -9.12 -0.41 17.35
CA SER A 61 -10.33 -1.01 17.89
C SER A 61 -11.48 -0.79 16.90
N PRO A 62 -12.60 -1.53 17.00
CA PRO A 62 -13.74 -1.33 16.11
C PRO A 62 -14.22 0.13 16.11
N GLY A 63 -14.29 0.74 14.93
CA GLY A 63 -14.66 2.15 14.76
C GLY A 63 -13.51 3.15 14.94
N HIS A 64 -12.32 2.69 15.34
CA HIS A 64 -11.13 3.54 15.40
C HIS A 64 -10.42 3.60 14.05
N THR A 65 -9.94 4.79 13.68
CA THR A 65 -9.13 4.97 12.48
C THR A 65 -7.66 5.03 12.89
N VAL A 66 -6.86 4.08 12.41
CA VAL A 66 -5.42 4.05 12.66
C VAL A 66 -4.78 5.32 12.09
N PRO A 67 -3.99 6.06 12.89
CA PRO A 67 -3.25 7.22 12.40
C PRO A 67 -2.28 6.82 11.27
N ARG A 68 -2.10 7.70 10.27
CA ARG A 68 -1.14 7.45 9.17
C ARG A 68 0.28 7.18 9.67
N ALA A 69 0.64 7.75 10.82
CA ALA A 69 1.93 7.55 11.46
C ALA A 69 2.21 6.08 11.83
N ASP A 70 1.16 5.27 12.02
CA ASP A 70 1.26 3.87 12.44
C ASP A 70 1.03 2.87 11.28
N TYR A 71 0.86 3.36 10.06
CA TYR A 71 0.72 2.49 8.89
C TYR A 71 1.98 1.64 8.70
N TRP A 72 1.83 0.40 8.25
CA TRP A 72 2.93 -0.58 8.10
C TRP A 72 3.65 -0.94 9.41
N ARG A 73 3.11 -0.57 10.58
CA ARG A 73 3.64 -1.01 11.86
C ARG A 73 3.38 -2.50 12.05
N ALA A 74 4.42 -3.24 12.43
CA ALA A 74 4.28 -4.64 12.81
C ALA A 74 3.43 -4.76 14.09
N VAL A 75 2.54 -5.74 14.13
CA VAL A 75 1.67 -5.99 15.29
C VAL A 75 1.76 -7.43 15.75
N THR A 76 1.45 -7.64 17.03
CA THR A 76 1.25 -8.96 17.62
C THR A 76 -0.22 -9.14 18.00
N ALA A 77 -0.73 -10.35 17.80
CA ALA A 77 -2.05 -10.75 18.25
C ALA A 77 -1.93 -12.19 18.77
N THR A 78 -2.64 -12.51 19.84
CA THR A 78 -2.64 -13.85 20.42
C THR A 78 -4.08 -14.24 20.70
N GLY A 79 -4.46 -15.40 20.17
CA GLY A 79 -5.84 -15.83 20.15
C GLY A 79 -5.99 -17.21 19.52
N THR A 80 -7.23 -17.61 19.29
CA THR A 80 -7.58 -18.87 18.64
C THR A 80 -8.18 -18.57 17.27
N PHE A 81 -7.74 -19.29 16.24
CA PHE A 81 -8.35 -19.16 14.92
C PHE A 81 -9.73 -19.81 14.92
N ASP A 82 -10.73 -19.05 14.46
CA ASP A 82 -12.06 -19.56 14.19
C ASP A 82 -12.12 -20.03 12.72
N THR A 83 -11.89 -21.32 12.53
CA THR A 83 -11.93 -21.94 11.20
C THR A 83 -13.35 -22.18 10.70
N GLU A 84 -14.39 -22.09 11.55
CA GLU A 84 -15.78 -22.26 11.13
C GLU A 84 -16.27 -21.06 10.33
N HIS A 85 -15.80 -19.86 10.67
CA HIS A 85 -16.12 -18.60 9.98
C HIS A 85 -15.01 -18.13 9.03
N GLU A 86 -14.19 -19.05 8.52
CA GLU A 86 -13.20 -18.73 7.50
C GLU A 86 -13.87 -18.30 6.19
N VAL A 87 -13.36 -17.23 5.58
CA VAL A 87 -13.86 -16.70 4.31
C VAL A 87 -12.75 -16.51 3.29
N VAL A 88 -13.10 -16.67 2.02
CA VAL A 88 -12.17 -16.44 0.90
C VAL A 88 -12.55 -15.21 0.11
N VAL A 89 -11.57 -14.35 -0.16
CA VAL A 89 -11.73 -13.22 -1.06
C VAL A 89 -11.33 -13.66 -2.46
N ARG A 90 -12.33 -13.82 -3.33
CA ARG A 90 -12.17 -14.31 -4.70
C ARG A 90 -11.55 -13.27 -5.63
N ARG A 91 -11.10 -13.74 -6.81
CA ARG A 91 -10.56 -12.92 -7.92
C ARG A 91 -9.32 -12.13 -7.49
N ARG A 92 -8.39 -12.81 -6.83
CA ARG A 92 -7.10 -12.26 -6.45
C ARG A 92 -6.03 -12.84 -7.36
N THR A 93 -5.31 -11.98 -8.06
CA THR A 93 -4.22 -12.37 -8.94
C THR A 93 -2.93 -12.44 -8.12
N SER A 94 -2.21 -13.56 -8.22
CA SER A 94 -0.86 -13.70 -7.66
C SER A 94 0.15 -12.87 -8.46
N ASP A 95 1.36 -12.72 -7.94
CA ASP A 95 2.47 -12.08 -8.64
C ASP A 95 2.82 -12.78 -9.96
N ASP A 96 2.53 -14.09 -10.06
CA ASP A 96 2.71 -14.92 -11.28
C ASP A 96 1.47 -14.93 -12.21
N ASP A 97 0.62 -13.90 -12.17
CA ASP A 97 -0.61 -13.76 -12.99
C ASP A 97 -1.66 -14.89 -12.84
N ARG A 98 -1.54 -15.72 -11.80
CA ARG A 98 -2.49 -16.79 -11.52
C ARG A 98 -3.71 -16.27 -10.75
N ILE A 99 -4.90 -16.67 -11.18
CA ILE A 99 -6.15 -16.38 -10.47
C ILE A 99 -6.27 -17.29 -9.25
N GLY A 100 -6.52 -16.69 -8.10
CA GLY A 100 -6.75 -17.38 -6.85
C GLY A 100 -7.60 -16.58 -5.88
N VAL A 101 -7.44 -16.89 -4.61
CA VAL A 101 -8.18 -16.28 -3.51
C VAL A 101 -7.24 -15.92 -2.37
N HIS A 102 -7.61 -14.91 -1.58
CA HIS A 102 -7.02 -14.72 -0.26
C HIS A 102 -7.85 -15.42 0.80
N VAL A 103 -7.19 -16.14 1.68
CA VAL A 103 -7.83 -16.81 2.83
C VAL A 103 -7.82 -15.85 4.01
N LEU A 104 -9.00 -15.50 4.49
CA LEU A 104 -9.18 -14.67 5.67
C LEU A 104 -9.81 -15.51 6.78
N THR A 105 -9.08 -15.70 7.88
CA THR A 105 -9.56 -16.45 9.04
C THR A 105 -9.67 -15.50 10.21
N PRO A 106 -10.84 -15.42 10.88
CA PRO A 106 -10.95 -14.69 12.13
C PRO A 106 -10.02 -15.28 13.20
N LEU A 107 -9.36 -14.41 13.94
CA LEU A 107 -8.59 -14.73 15.12
C LEU A 107 -9.31 -14.11 16.31
N ASP A 108 -9.84 -14.95 17.20
CA ASP A 108 -10.49 -14.51 18.43
C ASP A 108 -9.45 -14.28 19.51
N LEU A 109 -9.34 -13.03 19.94
CA LEU A 109 -8.39 -12.60 20.95
C LEU A 109 -8.91 -12.92 22.35
N LYS A 110 -7.98 -13.00 23.31
CA LYS A 110 -8.30 -13.31 24.71
C LYS A 110 -9.18 -12.25 25.40
N ASP A 111 -9.23 -11.04 24.87
CA ASP A 111 -10.05 -9.94 25.38
C ASP A 111 -11.49 -9.94 24.83
N GLY A 112 -11.84 -10.92 23.99
CA GLY A 112 -13.16 -11.05 23.37
C GLY A 112 -13.32 -10.23 22.09
N SER A 113 -12.28 -9.54 21.63
CA SER A 113 -12.26 -8.93 20.30
C SER A 113 -11.86 -9.96 19.23
N THR A 114 -12.19 -9.67 17.97
CA THR A 114 -11.83 -10.53 16.83
C THR A 114 -11.09 -9.71 15.79
N VAL A 115 -9.96 -10.22 15.30
CA VAL A 115 -9.18 -9.62 14.21
C VAL A 115 -9.19 -10.54 13.01
N LEU A 116 -9.47 -9.99 11.83
CA LEU A 116 -9.43 -10.76 10.59
C LEU A 116 -7.98 -10.88 10.08
N VAL A 117 -7.45 -12.10 10.04
CA VAL A 117 -6.08 -12.36 9.60
C VAL A 117 -6.09 -12.84 8.16
N ASN A 118 -5.38 -12.12 7.29
CA ASN A 118 -5.09 -12.61 5.94
C ASN A 118 -3.95 -13.64 6.01
N ARG A 119 -4.28 -14.91 5.78
CA ARG A 119 -3.34 -16.04 5.85
C ARG A 119 -2.55 -16.27 4.56
N GLY A 120 -2.84 -15.50 3.51
CA GLY A 120 -2.11 -15.54 2.25
C GLY A 120 -3.00 -15.87 1.06
N TRP A 121 -2.33 -16.09 -0.08
CA TRP A 121 -2.98 -16.43 -1.35
C TRP A 121 -2.92 -17.94 -1.59
N VAL A 122 -4.02 -18.50 -2.08
CA VAL A 122 -4.08 -19.88 -2.58
C VAL A 122 -4.68 -19.93 -3.99
N PRO A 123 -4.29 -20.92 -4.83
CA PRO A 123 -4.91 -21.10 -6.13
C PRO A 123 -6.42 -21.29 -6.03
N ALA A 124 -7.16 -20.79 -7.02
CA ALA A 124 -8.60 -21.02 -7.07
C ALA A 124 -8.91 -22.51 -7.29
N ALA A 125 -10.04 -22.96 -6.74
CA ALA A 125 -10.55 -24.28 -7.03
C ALA A 125 -10.82 -24.44 -8.54
N PRO A 126 -10.76 -25.67 -9.09
CA PRO A 126 -11.08 -25.93 -10.49
C PRO A 126 -12.49 -25.45 -10.89
N ASN A 127 -13.41 -25.49 -9.92
CA ASN A 127 -14.80 -25.08 -10.09
C ASN A 127 -15.10 -23.82 -9.29
N GLN A 128 -15.81 -22.87 -9.89
CA GLN A 128 -16.12 -21.59 -9.26
C GLN A 128 -17.08 -21.67 -8.05
N THR A 129 -17.74 -22.80 -7.86
CA THR A 129 -18.63 -23.09 -6.73
C THR A 129 -17.95 -23.90 -5.62
N ALA A 130 -16.76 -24.44 -5.87
CA ALA A 130 -16.02 -25.20 -4.88
C ALA A 130 -15.17 -24.26 -4.01
N TYR A 131 -15.09 -24.56 -2.72
CA TYR A 131 -14.14 -23.92 -1.83
C TYR A 131 -12.73 -24.41 -2.19
N PRO A 132 -11.72 -23.52 -2.30
CA PRO A 132 -10.37 -23.93 -2.62
C PRO A 132 -9.77 -24.79 -1.51
N ASP A 133 -8.79 -25.61 -1.87
CA ASP A 133 -8.01 -26.35 -0.89
C ASP A 133 -7.14 -25.36 -0.10
N VAL A 134 -7.53 -25.12 1.15
CA VAL A 134 -6.90 -24.16 2.04
C VAL A 134 -6.10 -24.93 3.10
N PRO A 135 -4.79 -24.64 3.27
CA PRO A 135 -4.02 -25.23 4.34
C PRO A 135 -4.68 -25.00 5.71
N PRO A 136 -4.63 -25.95 6.66
CA PRO A 136 -5.22 -25.76 7.98
C PRO A 136 -4.58 -24.57 8.70
N ALA A 137 -5.38 -23.88 9.52
CA ALA A 137 -4.86 -22.80 10.36
C ALA A 137 -3.74 -23.32 11.27
N PRO A 138 -2.68 -22.52 11.50
CA PRO A 138 -1.66 -22.89 12.48
C PRO A 138 -2.31 -23.20 13.83
N GLY A 139 -1.95 -24.32 14.43
CA GLY A 139 -2.41 -24.67 15.77
C GLY A 139 -1.96 -23.64 16.81
N ALA A 140 -2.71 -23.53 17.90
CA ALA A 140 -2.34 -22.68 19.02
C ALA A 140 -0.92 -23.04 19.51
N LYS A 141 -0.05 -22.03 19.61
CA LYS A 141 1.21 -22.10 20.36
C LYS A 141 1.06 -21.39 21.69
#